data_AF-A0A9W9C4V7-F1
#
_entry.id   AF-A0A9W9C4V7-F1
#
_cell.length_a   1.000
_cell.length_b   1.000
_cell.length_c   1.000
_cell.angle_alpha   90.00
_cell.angle_beta   90.00
_cell.angle_gamma   90.00
#
_symmetry.space_group_name_H-M   'P 1'
#
loop_
_entity.id
_entity.type
_entity.pdbx_description
1 polymer ?
#
loop_
_entity_poly.entity_id
_entity_poly.type
_entity_poly.pdbx_seq_one_letter_code
_entity_poly.pdbx_strand_id
1 'polypeptide(L)'
;MTPEQWNVYEKEGATSLDYWLKQRGFKCLGQNEVETFAAQCRSDIFKHALKILDKMAEGDHLYTYPVVTSVPNSKYTRRYTYHRNWLAVMDCIHWLVTRPWWSRVWTLQEATLPRADPIVHAPPYSFHLSQLLDAVDAMWQHNNDACCKWFGNAVITSDRDDGVFGAAYTQCRAVHAQRESLAESVEDDQGVPLALVTNAIQGREATEVHDHWFGVFGLLPERWQSQSKMFPTPDTPAELFSQYSNLLYLQGADLTLLNKSRRHRRSAIAGLPSWAIDLSSPRTKSGEDSDRWDLYNACGKTTHDPTIEWPKLRDPVLTVRAIHVSSVQACAERTLPLSDTPEDLRRLVTDWLELYQKLANPFDRDAFWRACFMDRNVQTHWLSLRRGPLKADRLQDIKDWWTAWNDTYDHHDLTFDRRAGSTKHGRFHHRELRMNAEQTKFFVTMQGLPGMGSHDMQSGDEIYTLAGCKSLVILRPSLEKDLEQLTVVGLCFVDRWMYGRALQGGAVWKTMAIY
;
A
#
# COMPACT_ATOMS: atom_id res chain seq x y z
N MET A 1 -19.85 16.16 -3.51
CA MET A 1 -20.22 14.97 -4.33
C MET A 1 -21.22 15.34 -5.44
N THR A 2 -21.25 14.59 -6.55
CA THR A 2 -22.35 14.63 -7.53
C THR A 2 -23.57 13.81 -7.06
N PRO A 3 -24.77 14.03 -7.63
CA PRO A 3 -25.95 13.20 -7.35
C PRO A 3 -25.73 11.70 -7.63
N GLU A 4 -24.90 11.35 -8.60
CA GLU A 4 -24.57 9.97 -8.95
C GLU A 4 -23.72 9.31 -7.85
N GLN A 5 -22.70 10.00 -7.35
CA GLN A 5 -21.85 9.54 -6.24
C GLN A 5 -22.69 9.29 -4.97
N TRP A 6 -23.76 10.08 -4.75
CA TRP A 6 -24.69 9.85 -3.66
C TRP A 6 -25.46 8.54 -3.81
N ASN A 7 -26.00 8.26 -4.99
CA ASN A 7 -26.74 7.03 -5.24
C ASN A 7 -25.87 5.79 -5.04
N VAL A 8 -24.57 5.88 -5.39
CA VAL A 8 -23.58 4.83 -5.10
C VAL A 8 -23.43 4.64 -3.59
N TYR A 9 -23.19 5.73 -2.84
CA TYR A 9 -23.02 5.65 -1.39
C TYR A 9 -24.29 5.12 -0.67
N GLU A 10 -25.48 5.55 -1.07
CA GLU A 10 -26.74 5.01 -0.53
C GLU A 10 -26.88 3.51 -0.79
N LYS A 11 -26.48 3.06 -1.98
CA LYS A 11 -26.53 1.64 -2.35
C LYS A 11 -25.55 0.81 -1.52
N GLU A 12 -24.31 1.27 -1.35
CA GLU A 12 -23.29 0.59 -0.53
C GLU A 12 -23.65 0.60 0.95
N GLY A 13 -24.15 1.73 1.44
CA GLY A 13 -24.55 1.92 2.83
C GLY A 13 -25.84 1.19 3.22
N ALA A 14 -26.65 0.73 2.26
CA ALA A 14 -27.89 0.02 2.54
C ALA A 14 -27.67 -1.31 3.27
N THR A 15 -26.59 -2.03 2.97
CA THR A 15 -26.25 -3.29 3.66
C THR A 15 -25.81 -3.03 5.10
N SER A 16 -25.02 -1.98 5.36
CA SER A 16 -24.60 -1.60 6.72
C SER A 16 -25.78 -1.10 7.57
N LEU A 17 -26.78 -0.50 6.94
CA LEU A 17 -27.95 0.04 7.61
C LEU A 17 -28.77 -1.03 8.34
N ASP A 18 -28.99 -2.21 7.74
CA ASP A 18 -29.69 -3.32 8.40
C ASP A 18 -28.94 -3.83 9.65
N TYR A 19 -27.61 -3.82 9.61
CA TYR A 19 -26.78 -4.15 10.76
C TYR A 19 -26.89 -3.08 11.86
N TRP A 20 -26.85 -1.79 11.52
CA TRP A 20 -26.92 -0.69 12.49
C TRP A 20 -28.27 -0.56 13.17
N LEU A 21 -29.37 -0.83 12.46
CA LEU A 21 -30.72 -0.82 13.02
C LEU A 21 -30.89 -1.81 14.19
N LYS A 22 -30.02 -2.81 14.28
CA LYS A 22 -30.01 -3.85 15.32
C LYS A 22 -29.05 -3.51 16.48
N GLN A 23 -28.24 -2.46 16.37
CA GLN A 23 -27.28 -2.08 17.39
C GLN A 23 -27.94 -1.33 18.55
N ARG A 24 -27.46 -1.59 19.76
CA ARG A 24 -27.91 -0.88 20.96
C ARG A 24 -27.42 0.57 20.89
N GLY A 25 -28.34 1.52 21.03
CA GLY A 25 -28.02 2.95 20.98
C GLY A 25 -28.06 3.57 19.60
N PHE A 26 -28.57 2.87 18.59
CA PHE A 26 -28.88 3.44 17.27
C PHE A 26 -29.75 4.69 17.40
N LYS A 27 -29.28 5.80 16.81
CA LYS A 27 -30.00 7.08 16.76
C LYS A 27 -30.42 7.37 15.33
N CYS A 28 -31.71 7.64 15.15
CA CYS A 28 -32.28 8.08 13.89
C CYS A 28 -33.01 9.39 14.13
N LEU A 29 -32.82 10.34 13.21
CA LEU A 29 -33.51 11.62 13.30
C LEU A 29 -34.97 11.47 12.86
N GLY A 30 -35.88 11.97 13.69
CA GLY A 30 -37.24 12.28 13.29
C GLY A 30 -37.29 13.48 12.34
N GLN A 31 -38.39 13.64 11.61
CA GLN A 31 -38.52 14.67 10.55
C GLN A 31 -38.22 16.09 11.04
N ASN A 32 -38.68 16.48 12.23
CA ASN A 32 -38.40 17.79 12.82
C ASN A 32 -36.92 17.97 13.21
N GLU A 33 -36.26 16.89 13.65
CA GLU A 33 -34.84 16.91 14.01
C GLU A 33 -33.96 17.02 12.74
N VAL A 34 -34.41 16.42 11.63
CA VAL A 34 -33.78 16.59 10.32
C VAL A 34 -33.83 18.04 9.86
N GLU A 35 -35.00 18.67 9.94
CA GLU A 35 -35.16 20.09 9.56
C GLU A 35 -34.31 21.01 10.44
N THR A 36 -34.23 20.70 11.73
CA THR A 36 -33.38 21.42 12.70
C THR A 36 -31.91 21.25 12.36
N PHE A 37 -31.44 20.02 12.19
CA PHE A 37 -30.06 19.72 11.79
C PHE A 37 -29.73 20.41 10.45
N ALA A 38 -30.68 20.42 9.51
CA ALA A 38 -30.52 21.10 8.24
C ALA A 38 -30.39 22.62 8.35
N ALA A 39 -31.19 23.25 9.21
CA ALA A 39 -31.06 24.67 9.49
C ALA A 39 -29.70 24.98 10.11
N GLN A 40 -29.21 24.14 11.03
CA GLN A 40 -27.91 24.34 11.66
C GLN A 40 -26.75 24.16 10.67
N CYS A 41 -26.77 23.12 9.82
CA CYS A 41 -25.79 22.95 8.76
C CYS A 41 -25.77 24.11 7.77
N ARG A 42 -26.94 24.68 7.42
CA ARG A 42 -27.01 25.88 6.57
C ARG A 42 -26.41 27.12 7.22
N SER A 43 -26.47 27.21 8.56
CA SER A 43 -25.91 28.33 9.29
C SER A 43 -24.38 28.25 9.43
N ASP A 44 -23.86 27.07 9.75
CA ASP A 44 -22.44 26.87 10.04
C ASP A 44 -22.04 25.40 9.88
N ILE A 45 -21.81 24.99 8.62
CA ILE A 45 -21.45 23.61 8.31
C ILE A 45 -20.08 23.21 8.87
N PHE A 46 -19.15 24.16 9.00
CA PHE A 46 -17.79 23.89 9.45
C PHE A 46 -17.77 23.55 10.94
N LYS A 47 -18.54 24.26 11.76
CA LYS A 47 -18.74 23.92 13.18
C LYS A 47 -19.34 22.52 13.35
N HIS A 48 -20.19 22.07 12.44
CA HIS A 48 -20.67 20.70 12.45
C HIS A 48 -19.59 19.70 12.07
N ALA A 49 -18.74 20.01 11.10
CA ALA A 49 -17.59 19.17 10.77
C ALA A 49 -16.65 18.99 11.98
N LEU A 50 -16.29 20.08 12.68
CA LEU A 50 -15.46 20.00 13.88
C LEU A 50 -16.08 19.12 14.98
N LYS A 51 -17.38 19.28 15.26
CA LYS A 51 -18.09 18.43 16.24
C LYS A 51 -18.09 16.95 15.85
N ILE A 52 -18.09 16.66 14.56
CA ILE A 52 -18.03 15.29 14.07
C ILE A 52 -16.61 14.74 14.21
N LEU A 53 -15.59 15.54 13.92
CA LEU A 53 -14.19 15.17 14.17
C LEU A 53 -13.97 14.84 15.65
N ASP A 54 -14.48 15.67 16.58
CA ASP A 54 -14.36 15.41 18.03
C ASP A 54 -14.91 14.03 18.40
N LYS A 55 -16.13 13.74 17.97
CA LYS A 55 -16.78 12.44 18.23
C LYS A 55 -16.03 11.29 17.59
N MET A 56 -15.51 11.48 16.39
CA MET A 56 -14.72 10.45 15.70
C MET A 56 -13.45 10.15 16.47
N ALA A 57 -12.73 11.17 16.95
CA ALA A 57 -11.54 11.01 17.78
C ALA A 57 -11.86 10.31 19.12
N GLU A 58 -13.05 10.50 19.67
CA GLU A 58 -13.55 9.76 20.86
C GLU A 58 -13.91 8.29 20.58
N GLY A 59 -13.84 7.83 19.32
CA GLY A 59 -14.18 6.47 18.92
C GLY A 59 -15.68 6.21 18.79
N ASP A 60 -16.52 7.25 18.64
CA ASP A 60 -17.96 7.07 18.45
C ASP A 60 -18.26 6.30 17.14
N HIS A 61 -19.18 5.35 17.21
CA HIS A 61 -19.64 4.57 16.07
C HIS A 61 -20.69 5.29 15.23
N LEU A 62 -20.68 5.09 13.90
CA LEU A 62 -21.57 5.77 12.96
C LEU A 62 -23.07 5.73 13.33
N TYR A 63 -23.55 4.64 13.94
CA TYR A 63 -24.95 4.51 14.34
C TYR A 63 -25.39 5.44 15.49
N THR A 64 -24.45 6.09 16.19
CA THR A 64 -24.74 7.08 17.24
C THR A 64 -24.87 8.50 16.69
N TYR A 65 -24.60 8.71 15.41
CA TYR A 65 -24.59 10.01 14.76
C TYR A 65 -25.92 10.34 14.08
N PRO A 66 -26.22 11.64 13.87
CA PRO A 66 -27.43 12.13 13.20
C PRO A 66 -27.38 11.92 11.66
N VAL A 67 -27.08 10.70 11.22
CA VAL A 67 -26.76 10.37 9.82
C VAL A 67 -27.95 9.75 9.08
N VAL A 68 -28.76 9.00 9.82
CA VAL A 68 -29.91 8.27 9.28
C VAL A 68 -31.21 8.97 9.66
N THR A 69 -32.15 8.96 8.73
CA THR A 69 -33.51 9.47 8.89
C THR A 69 -34.51 8.37 8.60
N SER A 70 -35.66 8.43 9.27
CA SER A 70 -36.75 7.49 9.01
C SER A 70 -37.87 8.20 8.26
N VAL A 71 -38.17 7.72 7.05
CA VAL A 71 -39.29 8.16 6.23
C VAL A 71 -40.42 7.13 6.37
N PRO A 72 -41.69 7.55 6.58
CA PRO A 72 -42.82 6.63 6.56
C PRO A 72 -42.90 5.90 5.21
N ASN A 73 -42.92 4.57 5.23
CA ASN A 73 -43.05 3.74 4.01
C ASN A 73 -44.48 3.19 3.88
N SER A 74 -45.12 2.86 5.01
CA SER A 74 -46.55 2.53 5.12
C SER A 74 -47.06 2.85 6.53
N LYS A 75 -48.35 2.60 6.83
CA LYS A 75 -48.91 2.72 8.20
C LYS A 75 -48.13 1.93 9.26
N TYR A 76 -47.39 0.89 8.87
CA TYR A 76 -46.70 -0.02 9.78
C TYR A 76 -45.19 -0.17 9.52
N THR A 77 -44.64 0.47 8.48
CA THR A 77 -43.23 0.32 8.11
C THR A 77 -42.55 1.66 7.90
N ARG A 78 -41.32 1.78 8.40
CA ARG A 78 -40.43 2.93 8.18
C ARG A 78 -39.31 2.51 7.22
N ARG A 79 -38.98 3.37 6.27
CA ARG A 79 -37.79 3.27 5.43
C ARG A 79 -36.71 4.16 6.04
N TYR A 80 -35.49 3.65 6.15
CA TYR A 80 -34.35 4.40 6.66
C TYR A 80 -33.48 4.85 5.48
N THR A 81 -33.04 6.11 5.48
CA THR A 81 -32.17 6.68 4.44
C THR A 81 -31.15 7.63 5.06
N TYR A 82 -29.98 7.74 4.44
CA TYR A 82 -28.99 8.74 4.80
C TYR A 82 -29.53 10.14 4.50
N HIS A 83 -29.23 11.12 5.35
CA HIS A 83 -29.60 12.51 5.09
C HIS A 83 -28.48 13.30 4.42
N ARG A 84 -28.81 14.08 3.37
CA ARG A 84 -27.82 14.80 2.53
C ARG A 84 -26.88 15.76 3.27
N ASN A 85 -27.33 16.43 4.33
CA ASN A 85 -26.47 17.33 5.12
C ASN A 85 -25.33 16.60 5.83
N TRP A 86 -25.49 15.31 6.16
CA TRP A 86 -24.38 14.51 6.67
C TRP A 86 -23.24 14.45 5.65
N LEU A 87 -23.56 14.21 4.37
CA LEU A 87 -22.53 14.24 3.34
C LEU A 87 -21.90 15.60 3.18
N ALA A 88 -22.68 16.68 3.31
CA ALA A 88 -22.12 18.02 3.21
C ALA A 88 -21.11 18.27 4.35
N VAL A 89 -21.34 17.70 5.54
CA VAL A 89 -20.37 17.70 6.63
C VAL A 89 -19.13 16.85 6.28
N MET A 90 -19.31 15.67 5.70
CA MET A 90 -18.20 14.85 5.18
C MET A 90 -17.42 15.56 4.06
N ASP A 91 -18.10 16.31 3.19
CA ASP A 91 -17.47 17.14 2.14
C ASP A 91 -16.56 18.20 2.76
N CYS A 92 -16.93 18.78 3.91
CA CYS A 92 -16.07 19.72 4.63
C CYS A 92 -14.82 19.05 5.19
N ILE A 93 -14.94 17.83 5.73
CA ILE A 93 -13.78 17.05 6.22
C ILE A 93 -12.88 16.67 5.04
N HIS A 94 -13.47 16.18 3.95
CA HIS A 94 -12.77 15.88 2.70
C HIS A 94 -12.01 17.11 2.18
N TRP A 95 -12.66 18.28 2.20
CA TRP A 95 -12.03 19.54 1.83
C TRP A 95 -10.81 19.90 2.70
N LEU A 96 -10.85 19.61 4.01
CA LEU A 96 -9.70 19.80 4.91
C LEU A 96 -8.53 18.86 4.59
N VAL A 97 -8.80 17.59 4.32
CA VAL A 97 -7.74 16.59 4.04
C VAL A 97 -7.19 16.67 2.61
N THR A 98 -7.87 17.39 1.71
CA THR A 98 -7.44 17.63 0.32
C THR A 98 -6.79 18.99 0.10
N ARG A 99 -6.56 19.79 1.16
CA ARG A 99 -5.92 21.10 1.01
C ARG A 99 -4.51 20.96 0.43
N PRO A 100 -4.06 21.91 -0.43
CA PRO A 100 -2.70 21.91 -0.98
C PRO A 100 -1.57 21.93 0.07
N TRP A 101 -1.87 22.27 1.33
CA TRP A 101 -0.90 22.15 2.42
C TRP A 101 -0.38 20.70 2.57
N TRP A 102 -1.23 19.69 2.35
CA TRP A 102 -0.82 18.29 2.45
C TRP A 102 0.13 17.83 1.34
N SER A 103 0.15 18.51 0.18
CA SER A 103 1.05 18.15 -0.91
C SER A 103 2.47 18.65 -0.67
N ARG A 104 2.69 19.69 0.14
CA ARG A 104 4.01 20.30 0.31
C ARG A 104 4.94 19.42 1.15
N VAL A 105 6.21 19.31 0.75
CA VAL A 105 7.19 18.48 1.48
C VAL A 105 7.48 18.97 2.90
N TRP A 106 7.60 20.30 3.08
CA TRP A 106 7.91 20.94 4.35
C TRP A 106 6.86 20.72 5.44
N THR A 107 5.61 20.46 5.04
CA THR A 107 4.51 20.34 5.99
C THR A 107 4.60 19.06 6.81
N LEU A 108 5.40 18.08 6.36
CA LEU A 108 5.72 16.91 7.16
C LEU A 108 6.41 17.34 8.46
N GLN A 109 7.45 18.17 8.40
CA GLN A 109 8.15 18.68 9.59
C GLN A 109 7.27 19.62 10.41
N GLU A 110 6.55 20.55 9.74
CA GLU A 110 5.64 21.49 10.42
C GLU A 110 4.56 20.76 11.24
N ALA A 111 4.13 19.58 10.79
CA ALA A 111 3.09 18.81 11.44
C ALA A 111 3.60 17.84 12.50
N THR A 112 4.81 17.31 12.34
CA THR A 112 5.32 16.18 13.15
C THR A 112 6.29 16.61 14.24
N LEU A 113 7.22 17.53 13.96
CA LEU A 113 8.28 17.92 14.88
C LEU A 113 7.86 18.83 16.04
N PRO A 114 6.80 19.66 15.96
CA PRO A 114 6.42 20.49 17.09
C PRO A 114 6.08 19.67 18.34
N ARG A 115 6.69 20.06 19.48
CA ARG A 115 6.39 19.48 20.80
C ARG A 115 4.98 19.82 21.27
N ALA A 116 4.51 21.02 20.93
CA ALA A 116 3.12 21.41 21.15
C ALA A 116 2.28 20.98 19.95
N ASP A 117 1.01 20.67 20.19
CA ASP A 117 0.07 20.30 19.13
C ASP A 117 -0.20 21.50 18.20
N PRO A 118 0.12 21.40 16.89
CA PRO A 118 -0.08 22.50 15.95
C PRO A 118 -1.54 22.94 15.89
N ILE A 119 -1.74 24.23 15.63
CA ILE A 119 -3.07 24.81 15.44
C ILE A 119 -3.32 25.00 13.94
N VAL A 120 -4.41 24.42 13.44
CA VAL A 120 -4.89 24.63 12.08
C VAL A 120 -5.76 25.89 12.07
N HIS A 121 -5.37 26.87 11.26
CA HIS A 121 -6.15 28.08 11.04
C HIS A 121 -7.01 27.95 9.77
N ALA A 122 -8.33 27.92 9.96
CA ALA A 122 -9.33 27.94 8.88
C ALA A 122 -10.36 29.04 9.20
N PRO A 123 -10.01 30.34 9.01
CA PRO A 123 -10.80 31.45 9.52
C PRO A 123 -12.30 31.36 9.16
N PRO A 124 -13.20 31.63 10.11
CA PRO A 124 -12.97 32.15 11.47
C PRO A 124 -12.58 31.08 12.51
N TYR A 125 -12.38 29.83 12.12
CA TYR A 125 -12.13 28.71 13.03
C TYR A 125 -10.63 28.49 13.25
N SER A 126 -10.32 27.92 14.42
CA SER A 126 -9.02 27.37 14.73
C SER A 126 -9.21 26.15 15.60
N PHE A 127 -8.43 25.11 15.32
CA PHE A 127 -8.57 23.83 15.99
C PHE A 127 -7.23 23.11 16.02
N HIS A 128 -7.10 22.13 16.90
CA HIS A 128 -5.88 21.36 17.06
C HIS A 128 -5.68 20.38 15.89
N LEU A 129 -4.44 20.21 15.42
CA LEU A 129 -4.14 19.28 14.35
C LEU A 129 -4.48 17.84 14.77
N SER A 130 -4.19 17.46 16.02
CA SER A 130 -4.57 16.15 16.58
C SER A 130 -6.03 15.81 16.37
N GLN A 131 -6.95 16.76 16.61
CA GLN A 131 -8.38 16.57 16.42
C GLN A 131 -8.75 16.08 15.01
N LEU A 132 -8.06 16.59 13.97
CA LEU A 132 -8.25 16.12 12.60
C LEU A 132 -7.57 14.78 12.35
N LEU A 133 -6.35 14.60 12.85
CA LEU A 133 -5.57 13.39 12.65
C LEU A 133 -6.22 12.16 13.31
N ASP A 134 -6.58 12.29 14.59
CA ASP A 134 -7.19 11.23 15.40
C ASP A 134 -8.56 10.84 14.83
N ALA A 135 -9.35 11.82 14.40
CA ALA A 135 -10.63 11.58 13.75
C ALA A 135 -10.47 10.81 12.43
N VAL A 136 -9.52 11.20 11.57
CA VAL A 136 -9.28 10.52 10.29
C VAL A 136 -8.76 9.10 10.50
N ASP A 137 -7.89 8.88 11.48
CA ASP A 137 -7.41 7.53 11.80
C ASP A 137 -8.53 6.66 12.38
N ALA A 138 -9.34 7.18 13.32
CA ALA A 138 -10.51 6.48 13.86
C ALA A 138 -11.52 6.12 12.76
N MET A 139 -11.79 7.03 11.82
CA MET A 139 -12.64 6.76 10.64
C MET A 139 -12.11 5.59 9.80
N TRP A 140 -10.78 5.54 9.59
CA TRP A 140 -10.13 4.47 8.86
C TRP A 140 -10.20 3.13 9.60
N GLN A 141 -9.93 3.12 10.91
CA GLN A 141 -10.04 1.92 11.75
C GLN A 141 -11.46 1.34 11.71
N HIS A 142 -12.47 2.20 11.92
CA HIS A 142 -13.89 1.84 11.83
C HIS A 142 -14.32 1.31 10.46
N ASN A 143 -13.68 1.77 9.37
CA ASN A 143 -13.95 1.27 8.02
C ASN A 143 -13.38 -0.14 7.79
N ASN A 144 -12.24 -0.46 8.40
CA ASN A 144 -11.60 -1.77 8.32
C ASN A 144 -12.21 -2.80 9.28
N ASP A 145 -12.78 -2.33 10.39
CA ASP A 145 -13.48 -3.15 11.36
C ASP A 145 -14.88 -3.57 10.88
N ALA A 146 -15.46 -4.56 11.56
CA ALA A 146 -16.82 -5.03 11.27
C ALA A 146 -17.93 -4.06 11.72
N CYS A 147 -17.61 -3.01 12.48
CA CYS A 147 -18.61 -2.18 13.18
C CYS A 147 -19.18 -1.04 12.32
N CYS A 148 -18.38 -0.43 11.45
CA CYS A 148 -18.68 0.82 10.73
C CYS A 148 -18.18 0.77 9.28
N LYS A 149 -18.28 -0.40 8.64
CA LYS A 149 -17.90 -0.61 7.24
C LYS A 149 -18.57 0.44 6.34
N TRP A 150 -17.77 1.07 5.49
CA TRP A 150 -18.13 2.14 4.56
C TRP A 150 -18.39 3.52 5.22
N PHE A 151 -18.10 3.68 6.52
CA PHE A 151 -18.18 4.98 7.19
C PHE A 151 -17.16 5.96 6.63
N GLY A 152 -15.91 5.53 6.60
CA GLY A 152 -14.80 6.32 6.10
C GLY A 152 -14.95 6.68 4.63
N ASN A 153 -15.66 5.87 3.85
CA ASN A 153 -15.71 6.00 2.40
C ASN A 153 -16.10 7.39 1.89
N ALA A 154 -17.05 8.07 2.53
CA ALA A 154 -17.44 9.42 2.11
C ALA A 154 -16.31 10.45 2.21
N VAL A 155 -15.26 10.19 3.00
CA VAL A 155 -14.06 11.03 3.14
C VAL A 155 -12.83 10.37 2.51
N ILE A 156 -12.85 9.04 2.31
CA ILE A 156 -11.67 8.19 2.05
C ILE A 156 -11.70 7.58 0.62
N THR A 157 -12.83 7.56 -0.10
CA THR A 157 -12.93 6.79 -1.37
C THR A 157 -12.33 7.42 -2.61
N SER A 158 -11.93 6.51 -3.49
CA SER A 158 -11.67 6.66 -4.93
C SER A 158 -12.88 7.10 -5.78
N ASP A 159 -14.11 7.01 -5.26
CA ASP A 159 -15.34 7.31 -6.02
C ASP A 159 -15.55 8.81 -6.27
N ARG A 160 -14.79 9.65 -5.56
CA ARG A 160 -14.83 11.11 -5.69
C ARG A 160 -13.88 11.67 -6.74
N ASP A 161 -12.73 11.01 -6.92
CA ASP A 161 -11.59 11.56 -7.65
C ASP A 161 -11.27 10.75 -8.94
N ASP A 162 -12.29 10.26 -9.66
CA ASP A 162 -12.16 9.59 -10.97
C ASP A 162 -11.05 8.50 -11.03
N GLY A 163 -10.92 7.69 -9.97
CA GLY A 163 -9.92 6.62 -9.91
C GLY A 163 -8.49 7.08 -9.57
N VAL A 164 -8.31 8.33 -9.13
CA VAL A 164 -7.13 8.75 -8.36
C VAL A 164 -7.33 8.27 -6.92
N PHE A 165 -6.79 7.08 -6.62
CA PHE A 165 -6.83 6.49 -5.29
C PHE A 165 -6.39 7.48 -4.20
N GLY A 166 -7.26 7.70 -3.19
CA GLY A 166 -6.95 7.75 -1.76
C GLY A 166 -5.75 8.57 -1.25
N ALA A 167 -5.24 9.54 -2.00
CA ALA A 167 -4.00 10.24 -1.64
C ALA A 167 -4.18 11.23 -0.48
N ALA A 168 -5.39 11.76 -0.29
CA ALA A 168 -5.64 12.84 0.66
C ALA A 168 -5.51 12.40 2.13
N TYR A 169 -6.29 11.40 2.55
CA TYR A 169 -6.27 10.92 3.93
C TYR A 169 -4.97 10.18 4.29
N THR A 170 -4.31 9.59 3.30
CA THR A 170 -3.08 8.84 3.55
C THR A 170 -1.94 9.75 3.98
N GLN A 171 -1.95 11.03 3.60
CA GLN A 171 -1.02 12.03 4.15
C GLN A 171 -1.33 12.37 5.60
N CYS A 172 -2.61 12.54 5.96
CA CYS A 172 -3.03 12.72 7.35
C CYS A 172 -2.58 11.54 8.22
N ARG A 173 -2.86 10.31 7.80
CA ARG A 173 -2.46 9.10 8.53
C ARG A 173 -0.95 8.94 8.64
N ALA A 174 -0.21 9.31 7.59
CA ALA A 174 1.24 9.28 7.63
C ALA A 174 1.80 10.26 8.67
N VAL A 175 1.24 11.47 8.76
CA VAL A 175 1.60 12.44 9.81
C VAL A 175 1.22 11.92 11.20
N HIS A 176 0.02 11.35 11.35
CA HIS A 176 -0.46 10.77 12.62
C HIS A 176 0.49 9.68 13.13
N ALA A 177 0.79 8.67 12.32
CA ALA A 177 1.68 7.57 12.67
C ALA A 177 3.12 8.04 13.04
N GLN A 178 3.61 9.10 12.39
CA GLN A 178 4.92 9.68 12.73
C GLN A 178 4.90 10.42 14.06
N ARG A 179 3.82 11.15 14.37
CA ARG A 179 3.65 11.83 15.66
C ARG A 179 3.57 10.82 16.80
N GLU A 180 2.83 9.73 16.62
CA GLU A 180 2.78 8.63 17.60
C GLU A 180 4.17 8.02 17.81
N SER A 181 4.88 7.70 16.73
CA SER A 181 6.24 7.16 16.81
C SER A 181 7.24 8.11 17.49
N LEU A 182 7.11 9.43 17.30
CA LEU A 182 7.92 10.42 18.01
C LEU A 182 7.58 10.51 19.50
N ALA A 183 6.30 10.38 19.85
CA ALA A 183 5.87 10.38 21.25
C ALA A 183 6.35 9.14 22.01
N GLU A 184 6.40 7.97 21.34
CA GLU A 184 6.90 6.72 21.92
C GLU A 184 8.44 6.66 21.99
N SER A 185 9.15 7.31 21.06
CA SER A 185 10.62 7.24 20.95
C SER A 185 11.40 8.19 21.86
N VAL A 186 10.71 8.95 22.74
CA VAL A 186 11.33 9.91 23.69
C VAL A 186 12.34 9.22 24.63
N GLU A 187 12.23 7.91 24.83
CA GLU A 187 13.13 7.15 25.72
C GLU A 187 14.42 6.63 25.02
N ASP A 188 14.46 6.47 23.69
CA ASP A 188 15.50 5.66 23.01
C ASP A 188 16.32 6.35 21.89
N ASP A 189 16.12 7.65 21.59
CA ASP A 189 16.81 8.37 20.46
C ASP A 189 16.69 7.65 19.09
N GLN A 190 15.63 6.86 18.91
CA GLN A 190 15.44 6.02 17.72
C GLN A 190 14.93 6.82 16.50
N GLY A 191 14.49 8.07 16.69
CA GLY A 191 13.83 8.88 15.68
C GLY A 191 12.56 8.22 15.12
N VAL A 192 12.07 8.72 13.98
CA VAL A 192 10.98 8.06 13.24
C VAL A 192 11.56 6.93 12.40
N PRO A 193 10.95 5.72 12.36
CA PRO A 193 11.32 4.68 11.43
C PRO A 193 11.34 5.20 9.99
N LEU A 194 12.48 5.10 9.31
CA LEU A 194 12.65 5.64 7.96
C LEU A 194 11.65 5.04 6.95
N ALA A 195 11.18 3.81 7.18
CA ALA A 195 10.14 3.21 6.35
C ALA A 195 8.81 4.01 6.37
N LEU A 196 8.44 4.57 7.52
CA LEU A 196 7.27 5.45 7.69
C LEU A 196 7.52 6.81 7.04
N VAL A 197 8.74 7.34 7.17
CA VAL A 197 9.15 8.60 6.53
C VAL A 197 9.07 8.49 5.01
N THR A 198 9.61 7.42 4.42
CA THR A 198 9.54 7.15 2.97
C THR A 198 8.10 7.16 2.46
N ASN A 199 7.17 6.54 3.19
CA ASN A 199 5.76 6.47 2.81
C ASN A 199 5.06 7.84 2.86
N ALA A 200 5.48 8.72 3.76
CA ALA A 200 4.88 10.03 3.93
C ALA A 200 5.39 11.04 2.91
N ILE A 201 6.66 10.93 2.53
CA ILE A 201 7.27 11.90 1.61
C ILE A 201 6.90 11.65 0.15
N GLN A 202 6.75 10.40 -0.27
CA GLN A 202 6.41 10.09 -1.66
C GLN A 202 5.06 10.71 -2.06
N GLY A 203 5.04 11.38 -3.21
CA GLY A 203 3.88 12.13 -3.68
C GLY A 203 3.73 13.53 -3.10
N ARG A 204 4.69 14.00 -2.30
CA ARG A 204 4.77 15.42 -1.94
C ARG A 204 5.54 16.21 -3.00
N GLU A 205 5.29 17.50 -3.03
CA GLU A 205 5.82 18.46 -3.98
C GLU A 205 6.84 19.36 -3.28
N ALA A 206 7.89 19.69 -4.01
CA ALA A 206 8.88 20.67 -3.61
C ALA A 206 9.31 21.51 -4.82
N THR A 207 9.71 22.75 -4.57
CA THR A 207 10.21 23.65 -5.62
C THR A 207 11.56 23.16 -6.13
N GLU A 208 12.47 22.83 -5.22
CA GLU A 208 13.76 22.22 -5.52
C GLU A 208 13.73 20.74 -5.15
N VAL A 209 14.29 19.87 -5.99
CA VAL A 209 14.28 18.42 -5.73
C VAL A 209 14.99 18.08 -4.42
N HIS A 210 16.07 18.78 -4.09
CA HIS A 210 16.84 18.62 -2.84
C HIS A 210 15.99 18.78 -1.58
N ASP A 211 14.90 19.56 -1.63
CA ASP A 211 14.02 19.77 -0.49
C ASP A 211 13.31 18.48 -0.06
N HIS A 212 13.26 17.44 -0.90
CA HIS A 212 12.78 16.13 -0.46
C HIS A 212 13.73 15.50 0.58
N TRP A 213 15.03 15.65 0.41
CA TRP A 213 15.99 15.24 1.44
C TRP A 213 15.88 16.14 2.68
N PHE A 214 15.85 17.45 2.50
CA PHE A 214 15.78 18.37 3.65
C PHE A 214 14.47 18.27 4.42
N GLY A 215 13.37 17.92 3.74
CA GLY A 215 12.06 17.64 4.32
C GLY A 215 12.03 16.39 5.21
N VAL A 216 12.92 15.41 4.99
CA VAL A 216 13.07 14.25 5.90
C VAL A 216 14.19 14.43 6.92
N PHE A 217 15.14 15.31 6.67
CA PHE A 217 16.35 15.44 7.49
C PHE A 217 16.06 15.65 8.98
N GLY A 218 15.07 16.48 9.31
CA GLY A 218 14.67 16.74 10.70
C GLY A 218 14.01 15.54 11.41
N LEU A 219 13.58 14.52 10.66
CA LEU A 219 12.95 13.30 11.19
C LEU A 219 13.95 12.17 11.43
N LEU A 220 15.20 12.35 11.01
CA LEU A 220 16.28 11.40 11.24
C LEU A 220 16.69 11.40 12.73
N PRO A 221 17.15 10.27 13.29
CA PRO A 221 17.83 10.22 14.59
C PRO A 221 18.92 11.29 14.77
N GLU A 222 19.08 11.83 15.98
CA GLU A 222 20.01 12.94 16.25
C GLU A 222 21.46 12.60 15.87
N ARG A 223 21.87 11.34 16.11
CA ARG A 223 23.17 10.81 15.71
C ARG A 223 23.47 11.00 14.22
N TRP A 224 22.48 10.81 13.35
CA TRP A 224 22.67 10.91 11.89
C TRP A 224 22.62 12.34 11.41
N GLN A 225 21.78 13.18 12.03
CA GLN A 225 21.80 14.62 11.77
C GLN A 225 23.18 15.20 12.12
N SER A 226 23.75 14.79 13.26
CA SER A 226 25.06 15.22 13.73
C SER A 226 26.18 14.74 12.80
N GLN A 227 26.16 13.45 12.42
CA GLN A 227 27.12 12.92 11.44
C GLN A 227 27.01 13.64 10.10
N SER A 228 25.81 13.89 9.59
CA SER A 228 25.63 14.63 8.34
C SER A 228 26.28 16.02 8.37
N LYS A 229 26.12 16.76 9.47
CA LYS A 229 26.73 18.10 9.65
C LYS A 229 28.26 18.07 9.69
N MET A 230 28.88 16.95 10.08
CA MET A 230 30.34 16.80 10.14
C MET A 230 30.99 16.63 8.76
N PHE A 231 30.21 16.35 7.71
CA PHE A 231 30.73 16.14 6.36
C PHE A 231 30.02 17.08 5.37
N PRO A 232 30.66 17.48 4.25
CA PRO A 232 30.00 18.32 3.23
C PRO A 232 28.72 17.66 2.72
N THR A 233 27.62 18.40 2.64
CA THR A 233 26.35 17.91 2.07
C THR A 233 26.61 17.45 0.63
N PRO A 234 26.10 16.27 0.22
CA PRO A 234 26.19 15.86 -1.18
C PRO A 234 25.58 16.90 -2.12
N ASP A 235 26.15 17.02 -3.31
CA ASP A 235 25.84 18.13 -4.22
C ASP A 235 24.64 17.80 -5.12
N THR A 236 24.37 16.50 -5.35
CA THR A 236 23.32 16.04 -6.27
C THR A 236 22.16 15.34 -5.56
N PRO A 237 20.92 15.42 -6.09
CA PRO A 237 19.80 14.64 -5.57
C PRO A 237 20.05 13.12 -5.61
N ALA A 238 20.81 12.63 -6.60
CA ALA A 238 21.17 11.22 -6.69
C ALA A 238 21.96 10.75 -5.46
N GLU A 239 23.00 11.49 -5.08
CA GLU A 239 23.82 11.16 -3.90
C GLU A 239 23.01 11.27 -2.60
N LEU A 240 22.17 12.30 -2.47
CA LEU A 240 21.30 12.48 -1.29
C LEU A 240 20.30 11.32 -1.15
N PHE A 241 19.69 10.90 -2.25
CA PHE A 241 18.69 9.83 -2.25
C PHE A 241 19.34 8.45 -2.08
N SER A 242 20.55 8.23 -2.61
CA SER A 242 21.38 7.06 -2.32
C SER A 242 21.76 6.99 -0.85
N GLN A 243 22.20 8.11 -0.26
CA GLN A 243 22.53 8.20 1.15
C GLN A 243 21.31 7.85 2.02
N TYR A 244 20.15 8.44 1.71
CA TYR A 244 18.90 8.10 2.40
C TYR A 244 18.57 6.61 2.30
N SER A 245 18.68 6.04 1.10
CA SER A 245 18.30 4.65 0.83
C SER A 245 19.22 3.68 1.56
N ASN A 246 20.53 3.96 1.61
CA ASN A 246 21.47 3.23 2.44
C ASN A 246 21.04 3.29 3.92
N LEU A 247 20.78 4.48 4.47
CA LEU A 247 20.33 4.64 5.86
C LEU A 247 19.07 3.82 6.15
N LEU A 248 18.11 3.82 5.23
CA LEU A 248 16.88 3.04 5.34
C LEU A 248 17.17 1.53 5.47
N TYR A 249 18.05 1.00 4.62
CA TYR A 249 18.41 -0.43 4.65
C TYR A 249 19.22 -0.80 5.89
N LEU A 250 20.01 0.13 6.43
CA LEU A 250 20.80 -0.09 7.65
C LEU A 250 19.92 -0.05 8.91
N GLN A 251 18.95 0.87 9.01
CA GLN A 251 18.07 0.97 10.18
C GLN A 251 17.21 -0.28 10.35
N GLY A 252 16.63 -0.76 9.25
CA GLY A 252 15.68 -1.87 9.27
C GLY A 252 16.33 -3.25 9.06
N ALA A 253 17.58 -3.29 8.59
CA ALA A 253 18.22 -4.50 8.06
C ALA A 253 17.34 -5.28 7.05
N ASP A 254 16.40 -4.58 6.40
CA ASP A 254 15.35 -5.14 5.54
C ASP A 254 15.49 -4.60 4.11
N LEU A 255 16.06 -5.44 3.23
CA LEU A 255 16.22 -5.17 1.81
C LEU A 255 14.93 -5.45 1.01
N THR A 256 13.85 -5.90 1.64
CA THR A 256 12.53 -5.99 0.96
C THR A 256 12.04 -4.59 0.52
N LEU A 257 12.56 -3.54 1.17
CA LEU A 257 12.34 -2.15 0.79
C LEU A 257 12.95 -1.77 -0.57
N LEU A 258 13.77 -2.62 -1.20
CA LEU A 258 14.14 -2.50 -2.61
C LEU A 258 12.90 -2.51 -3.53
N ASN A 259 11.75 -3.04 -3.09
CA ASN A 259 10.50 -2.89 -3.83
C ASN A 259 10.06 -1.42 -4.00
N LYS A 260 10.50 -0.53 -3.10
CA LYS A 260 10.23 0.91 -3.16
C LYS A 260 11.20 1.65 -4.08
N SER A 261 12.36 1.08 -4.41
CA SER A 261 13.18 1.63 -5.49
C SER A 261 12.41 1.41 -6.80
N ARG A 262 12.14 2.50 -7.51
CA ARG A 262 11.03 2.52 -8.46
C ARG A 262 11.26 1.61 -9.66
N ARG A 263 10.21 0.85 -9.98
CA ARG A 263 9.96 0.24 -11.30
C ARG A 263 9.28 1.26 -12.22
N HIS A 264 9.54 1.11 -13.51
CA HIS A 264 9.13 1.95 -14.64
C HIS A 264 10.09 3.10 -14.97
N ARG A 265 10.96 2.79 -15.95
CA ARG A 265 11.53 3.73 -16.93
C ARG A 265 12.09 5.02 -16.32
N ARG A 266 13.24 4.84 -15.65
CA ARG A 266 14.23 5.87 -15.25
C ARG A 266 13.62 6.93 -14.32
N SER A 267 14.04 6.91 -13.04
CA SER A 267 13.90 8.10 -12.18
C SER A 267 14.27 9.35 -12.98
N ALA A 268 13.52 10.44 -12.77
CA ALA A 268 13.87 11.72 -13.38
C ALA A 268 15.21 12.26 -12.84
N ILE A 269 15.72 11.66 -11.77
CA ILE A 269 16.99 12.00 -11.15
C ILE A 269 18.12 11.35 -11.93
N ALA A 270 18.87 12.18 -12.66
CA ALA A 270 20.04 11.75 -13.40
C ALA A 270 21.09 11.13 -12.45
N GLY A 271 21.60 9.96 -12.82
CA GLY A 271 22.64 9.26 -12.05
C GLY A 271 22.14 8.52 -10.81
N LEU A 272 20.84 8.49 -10.54
CA LEU A 272 20.29 7.74 -9.40
C LEU A 272 20.50 6.21 -9.60
N PRO A 273 21.17 5.52 -8.67
CA PRO A 273 21.34 4.07 -8.67
C PRO A 273 19.99 3.33 -8.68
N SER A 274 19.92 2.15 -9.30
CA SER A 274 18.69 1.34 -9.45
C SER A 274 18.14 0.80 -8.12
N TRP A 275 19.01 0.66 -7.12
CA TRP A 275 18.63 0.29 -5.76
C TRP A 275 18.14 1.48 -4.93
N ALA A 276 18.43 2.72 -5.33
CA ALA A 276 18.09 3.90 -4.55
C ALA A 276 16.63 4.31 -4.75
N ILE A 277 16.00 4.79 -3.66
CA ILE A 277 14.64 5.28 -3.64
C ILE A 277 14.62 6.75 -4.07
N ASP A 278 13.86 7.03 -5.12
CA ASP A 278 13.56 8.38 -5.53
C ASP A 278 12.52 9.01 -4.58
N LEU A 279 12.99 9.88 -3.68
CA LEU A 279 12.12 10.58 -2.70
C LEU A 279 11.17 11.58 -3.35
N SER A 280 11.47 12.05 -4.56
CA SER A 280 10.62 12.97 -5.33
C SER A 280 9.56 12.25 -6.15
N SER A 281 9.61 10.92 -6.18
CA SER A 281 8.70 10.16 -7.02
C SER A 281 7.26 10.25 -6.52
N PRO A 282 6.27 10.31 -7.44
CA PRO A 282 4.88 10.32 -7.04
C PRO A 282 4.53 8.99 -6.38
N ARG A 283 3.59 9.02 -5.44
CA ARG A 283 3.08 7.81 -4.79
C ARG A 283 2.51 6.86 -5.86
N THR A 284 2.88 5.59 -5.79
CA THR A 284 2.29 4.59 -6.68
C THR A 284 0.85 4.32 -6.25
N LYS A 285 -0.05 4.12 -7.22
CA LYS A 285 -1.47 3.79 -6.97
C LYS A 285 -1.67 2.53 -6.10
N SER A 286 -0.63 1.70 -5.99
CA SER A 286 -0.61 0.39 -5.33
C SER A 286 -0.08 0.39 -3.90
N GLY A 287 -0.16 1.52 -3.18
CA GLY A 287 0.37 1.63 -1.81
C GLY A 287 -0.16 0.58 -0.81
N GLU A 288 -1.29 -0.06 -1.10
CA GLU A 288 -1.86 -1.16 -0.29
C GLU A 288 -1.15 -2.51 -0.47
N ASP A 289 -0.24 -2.63 -1.44
CA ASP A 289 0.40 -3.89 -1.82
C ASP A 289 1.92 -3.91 -1.61
N SER A 290 2.49 -2.91 -0.92
CA SER A 290 3.93 -2.89 -0.59
C SER A 290 4.33 -4.08 0.28
N ASP A 291 3.43 -4.47 1.20
CA ASP A 291 3.66 -5.46 2.24
C ASP A 291 3.48 -6.89 1.71
N ARG A 292 3.11 -7.03 0.43
CA ARG A 292 2.90 -8.31 -0.23
C ARG A 292 4.12 -9.23 -0.17
N TRP A 293 5.30 -8.62 -0.08
CA TRP A 293 6.58 -9.33 -0.04
C TRP A 293 6.95 -9.78 1.38
N ASP A 294 6.26 -9.30 2.41
CA ASP A 294 6.44 -9.73 3.80
C ASP A 294 5.86 -11.13 4.08
N LEU A 295 5.11 -11.68 3.13
CA LEU A 295 4.60 -13.06 3.20
C LEU A 295 5.72 -14.10 3.11
N TYR A 296 6.87 -13.73 2.53
CA TYR A 296 7.92 -14.69 2.19
C TYR A 296 9.06 -14.64 3.20
N ASN A 297 9.94 -15.64 3.10
CA ASN A 297 11.16 -15.70 3.89
C ASN A 297 12.28 -16.37 3.08
N ALA A 298 12.56 -15.84 1.89
CA ALA A 298 13.55 -16.37 0.97
C ALA A 298 14.95 -16.37 1.60
N CYS A 299 15.30 -15.33 2.37
CA CYS A 299 16.58 -15.18 3.04
C CYS A 299 16.67 -15.83 4.44
N GLY A 300 15.61 -16.50 4.92
CA GLY A 300 15.58 -17.07 6.27
C GLY A 300 15.85 -16.03 7.36
N LYS A 301 16.58 -16.41 8.41
CA LYS A 301 16.94 -15.48 9.52
C LYS A 301 18.12 -14.57 9.21
N THR A 302 18.57 -14.49 7.96
CA THR A 302 19.72 -13.64 7.61
C THR A 302 19.31 -12.18 7.57
N THR A 303 20.21 -11.32 8.06
CA THR A 303 20.06 -9.87 8.04
C THR A 303 21.07 -9.25 7.08
N HIS A 304 20.74 -8.05 6.60
CA HIS A 304 21.71 -7.18 5.96
C HIS A 304 22.63 -6.62 7.06
N ASP A 305 23.93 -6.92 6.99
CA ASP A 305 24.92 -6.53 8.01
C ASP A 305 25.39 -5.07 7.76
N PRO A 306 25.19 -4.15 8.70
CA PRO A 306 25.15 -2.72 8.41
C PRO A 306 26.41 -1.92 8.74
N THR A 307 27.60 -2.51 8.85
CA THR A 307 28.81 -1.73 9.21
C THR A 307 29.34 -0.89 8.04
N ILE A 308 28.58 0.14 7.67
CA ILE A 308 28.92 1.17 6.70
C ILE A 308 29.25 2.46 7.46
N GLU A 309 30.49 2.92 7.33
CA GLU A 309 30.90 4.24 7.84
C GLU A 309 30.16 5.35 7.08
N TRP A 310 29.86 6.47 7.74
CA TRP A 310 29.10 7.57 7.13
C TRP A 310 29.59 8.02 5.74
N PRO A 311 30.91 8.13 5.45
CA PRO A 311 31.40 8.46 4.12
C PRO A 311 31.02 7.45 3.03
N LYS A 312 30.90 6.17 3.37
CA LYS A 312 30.54 5.09 2.44
C LYS A 312 29.04 5.07 2.10
N LEU A 313 28.19 5.75 2.89
CA LEU A 313 26.77 5.92 2.56
C LEU A 313 26.55 6.74 1.29
N ARG A 314 27.56 7.52 0.89
CA ARG A 314 27.57 8.37 -0.31
C ARG A 314 27.89 7.60 -1.58
N ASP A 315 28.47 6.41 -1.43
CA ASP A 315 28.82 5.57 -2.57
C ASP A 315 27.52 5.19 -3.31
N PRO A 316 27.43 5.41 -4.63
CA PRO A 316 26.29 4.96 -5.42
C PRO A 316 26.19 3.44 -5.51
N VAL A 317 27.11 2.69 -4.89
CA VAL A 317 27.09 1.22 -4.84
C VAL A 317 26.49 0.71 -3.53
N LEU A 318 25.48 -0.16 -3.67
CA LEU A 318 24.98 -0.98 -2.56
C LEU A 318 25.70 -2.33 -2.54
N THR A 319 26.45 -2.58 -1.47
CA THR A 319 27.11 -3.87 -1.27
C THR A 319 26.17 -4.84 -0.56
N VAL A 320 25.88 -5.99 -1.17
CA VAL A 320 24.99 -7.01 -0.61
C VAL A 320 25.64 -8.39 -0.56
N ARG A 321 25.16 -9.25 0.34
CA ARG A 321 25.43 -10.69 0.26
C ARG A 321 24.29 -11.37 -0.47
N ALA A 322 24.63 -12.18 -1.46
CA ALA A 322 23.66 -12.83 -2.32
C ALA A 322 23.98 -14.31 -2.56
N ILE A 323 22.93 -15.10 -2.83
CA ILE A 323 23.00 -16.47 -3.35
C ILE A 323 22.28 -16.47 -4.70
N HIS A 324 22.98 -16.87 -5.76
CA HIS A 324 22.37 -17.06 -7.07
C HIS A 324 21.40 -18.25 -7.04
N VAL A 325 20.16 -18.02 -7.46
CA VAL A 325 19.09 -19.03 -7.49
C VAL A 325 18.91 -19.56 -8.91
N SER A 326 18.73 -18.67 -9.88
CA SER A 326 18.44 -19.02 -11.28
C SER A 326 18.58 -17.81 -12.19
N SER A 327 18.31 -17.99 -13.48
CA SER A 327 18.10 -16.94 -14.46
C SER A 327 16.72 -17.09 -15.11
N VAL A 328 16.18 -15.98 -15.58
CA VAL A 328 14.92 -15.91 -16.33
C VAL A 328 15.14 -16.51 -17.72
N GLN A 329 14.42 -17.59 -18.04
CA GLN A 329 14.47 -18.22 -19.36
C GLN A 329 13.60 -17.46 -20.36
N ALA A 330 12.34 -17.22 -19.99
CA ALA A 330 11.38 -16.50 -20.83
C ALA A 330 10.32 -15.82 -19.97
N CYS A 331 9.76 -14.73 -20.51
CA CYS A 331 8.71 -13.95 -19.88
C CYS A 331 7.46 -13.95 -20.76
N ALA A 332 6.28 -13.84 -20.15
CA ALA A 332 5.04 -13.62 -20.90
C ALA A 332 5.10 -12.30 -21.67
N GLU A 333 4.71 -12.30 -22.94
CA GLU A 333 4.78 -11.07 -23.76
C GLU A 333 3.68 -10.07 -23.39
N ARG A 334 2.47 -10.59 -23.12
CA ARG A 334 1.30 -9.78 -22.79
C ARG A 334 1.37 -9.29 -21.34
N THR A 335 1.00 -8.03 -21.13
CA THR A 335 0.71 -7.44 -19.83
C THR A 335 -0.77 -7.03 -19.78
N LEU A 336 -1.33 -6.91 -18.58
CA LEU A 336 -2.71 -6.47 -18.43
C LEU A 336 -2.83 -4.96 -18.79
N PRO A 337 -3.81 -4.55 -19.61
CA PRO A 337 -4.00 -3.14 -19.94
C PRO A 337 -4.60 -2.36 -18.76
N LEU A 338 -4.48 -1.02 -18.78
CA LEU A 338 -5.03 -0.14 -17.73
C LEU A 338 -6.57 -0.12 -17.66
N SER A 339 -7.25 -0.47 -18.76
CA SER A 339 -8.69 -0.60 -18.85
C SER A 339 -9.02 -2.01 -19.29
N ASP A 340 -8.76 -2.97 -18.40
CA ASP A 340 -8.95 -4.39 -18.64
C ASP A 340 -10.39 -4.83 -18.47
N THR A 341 -10.73 -5.91 -19.18
CA THR A 341 -11.94 -6.69 -18.98
C THR A 341 -11.60 -8.03 -18.32
N PRO A 342 -12.56 -8.72 -17.68
CA PRO A 342 -12.35 -10.09 -17.21
C PRO A 342 -11.80 -11.00 -18.32
N GLU A 343 -12.22 -10.80 -19.57
CA GLU A 343 -11.74 -11.53 -20.74
C GLU A 343 -10.26 -11.27 -21.05
N ASP A 344 -9.77 -10.06 -20.82
CA ASP A 344 -8.35 -9.72 -21.00
C ASP A 344 -7.49 -10.46 -19.98
N LEU A 345 -7.92 -10.49 -18.71
CA LEU A 345 -7.25 -11.26 -17.66
C LEU A 345 -7.26 -12.76 -17.99
N ARG A 346 -8.39 -13.28 -18.45
CA ARG A 346 -8.51 -14.69 -18.84
C ARG A 346 -7.54 -15.05 -19.97
N ARG A 347 -7.51 -14.25 -21.04
CA ARG A 347 -6.56 -14.43 -22.17
C ARG A 347 -5.11 -14.36 -21.70
N LEU A 348 -4.78 -13.39 -20.85
CA LEU A 348 -3.45 -13.23 -20.28
C LEU A 348 -2.99 -14.50 -19.53
N VAL A 349 -3.85 -15.05 -18.67
CA VAL A 349 -3.53 -16.25 -17.88
C VAL A 349 -3.47 -17.51 -18.75
N THR A 350 -4.28 -17.59 -19.82
CA THR A 350 -4.14 -18.63 -20.84
C THR A 350 -2.77 -18.55 -21.51
N ASP A 351 -2.31 -17.37 -21.94
CA ASP A 351 -0.99 -17.17 -22.54
C ASP A 351 0.14 -17.60 -21.59
N TRP A 352 -0.01 -17.31 -20.28
CA TRP A 352 0.95 -17.75 -19.26
C TRP A 352 1.00 -19.27 -19.13
N LEU A 353 -0.16 -19.93 -19.14
CA LEU A 353 -0.25 -21.38 -19.04
C LEU A 353 0.38 -22.07 -20.26
N GLU A 354 0.15 -21.54 -21.46
CA GLU A 354 0.79 -22.03 -22.69
C GLU A 354 2.31 -21.86 -22.66
N LEU A 355 2.80 -20.71 -22.21
CA LEU A 355 4.23 -20.46 -22.04
C LEU A 355 4.84 -21.47 -21.06
N TYR A 356 4.18 -21.70 -19.92
CA TYR A 356 4.65 -22.65 -18.92
C TYR A 356 4.67 -24.09 -19.45
N GLN A 357 3.62 -24.54 -20.15
CA GLN A 357 3.56 -25.88 -20.73
C GLN A 357 4.64 -26.12 -21.79
N LYS A 358 5.06 -25.08 -22.52
CA LYS A 358 6.15 -25.17 -23.52
C LYS A 358 7.54 -25.31 -22.88
N LEU A 359 7.76 -24.70 -21.72
CA LEU A 359 9.09 -24.55 -21.12
C LEU A 359 9.34 -25.41 -19.87
N ALA A 360 8.28 -25.94 -19.27
CA ALA A 360 8.33 -26.67 -18.01
C ALA A 360 7.57 -28.00 -18.10
N ASN A 361 7.41 -28.68 -16.95
CA ASN A 361 6.62 -29.89 -16.86
C ASN A 361 5.11 -29.57 -16.98
N PRO A 362 4.42 -29.99 -18.07
CA PRO A 362 3.02 -29.64 -18.30
C PRO A 362 2.06 -30.26 -17.26
N PHE A 363 2.52 -31.25 -16.49
CA PHE A 363 1.72 -31.95 -15.48
C PHE A 363 1.75 -31.25 -14.10
N ASP A 364 2.73 -30.39 -13.81
CA ASP A 364 2.79 -29.65 -12.54
C ASP A 364 2.00 -28.34 -12.61
N ARG A 365 0.66 -28.46 -12.69
CA ARG A 365 -0.25 -27.31 -12.64
C ARG A 365 -0.27 -26.62 -11.27
N ASP A 366 0.20 -27.29 -10.22
CA ASP A 366 0.23 -26.73 -8.87
C ASP A 366 1.26 -25.62 -8.77
N ALA A 367 2.46 -25.82 -9.32
CA ALA A 367 3.49 -24.80 -9.39
C ALA A 367 3.00 -23.55 -10.16
N PHE A 368 2.29 -23.75 -11.28
CA PHE A 368 1.70 -22.67 -12.06
C PHE A 368 0.74 -21.82 -11.22
N TRP A 369 -0.19 -22.45 -10.50
CA TRP A 369 -1.17 -21.72 -9.69
C TRP A 369 -0.55 -21.07 -8.45
N ARG A 370 0.44 -21.71 -7.82
CA ARG A 370 1.24 -21.05 -6.76
C ARG A 370 1.92 -19.79 -7.27
N ALA A 371 2.47 -19.81 -8.49
CA ALA A 371 3.07 -18.63 -9.10
C ALA A 371 2.03 -17.55 -9.42
N CYS A 372 0.94 -17.86 -10.13
CA CYS A 372 -0.08 -16.88 -10.52
C CYS A 372 -0.71 -16.17 -9.32
N PHE A 373 -0.91 -16.90 -8.22
CA PHE A 373 -1.43 -16.33 -6.97
C PHE A 373 -0.31 -15.88 -6.02
N MET A 374 0.96 -16.08 -6.37
CA MET A 374 2.15 -15.81 -5.54
C MET A 374 2.01 -16.38 -4.12
N ASP A 375 1.45 -17.58 -4.00
CA ASP A 375 1.06 -18.23 -2.74
C ASP A 375 0.09 -17.46 -1.82
N ARG A 376 -0.60 -16.43 -2.32
CA ARG A 376 -1.52 -15.60 -1.52
C ARG A 376 -2.88 -16.26 -1.29
N ASN A 377 -3.52 -15.89 -0.18
CA ASN A 377 -4.89 -16.27 0.12
C ASN A 377 -5.63 -15.12 0.85
N VAL A 378 -6.41 -14.33 0.12
CA VAL A 378 -7.14 -13.17 0.65
C VAL A 378 -8.38 -13.59 1.46
N GLN A 379 -8.75 -14.88 1.43
CA GLN A 379 -9.84 -15.44 2.24
C GLN A 379 -9.65 -15.28 3.76
N THR A 380 -8.43 -15.07 4.26
CA THR A 380 -8.10 -15.11 5.71
C THR A 380 -7.67 -13.75 6.30
N HIS A 381 -8.28 -12.63 5.88
CA HIS A 381 -7.79 -11.27 6.15
C HIS A 381 -6.55 -10.97 5.29
N TRP A 382 -6.53 -9.77 4.70
CA TRP A 382 -5.73 -9.35 3.54
C TRP A 382 -4.20 -9.56 3.66
N LEU A 383 -3.68 -9.85 4.85
CA LEU A 383 -2.26 -10.06 5.14
C LEU A 383 -2.00 -11.12 6.21
N SER A 384 -2.90 -12.12 6.37
CA SER A 384 -2.60 -13.23 7.29
C SER A 384 -1.27 -13.89 6.92
N LEU A 385 -0.30 -13.77 7.83
CA LEU A 385 1.09 -14.19 7.75
C LEU A 385 1.22 -15.67 7.36
N ARG A 386 1.09 -16.01 6.08
CA ARG A 386 1.36 -17.36 5.58
C ARG A 386 2.86 -17.51 5.36
N ARG A 387 3.50 -18.30 6.22
CA ARG A 387 4.92 -18.67 6.13
C ARG A 387 5.15 -19.95 5.34
N GLY A 388 4.30 -20.25 4.35
CA GLY A 388 4.37 -21.48 3.57
C GLY A 388 3.44 -21.49 2.35
N PRO A 389 3.66 -22.44 1.43
CA PRO A 389 3.00 -22.49 0.14
C PRO A 389 1.49 -22.73 0.25
N LEU A 390 0.74 -22.43 -0.83
CA LEU A 390 -0.68 -22.77 -0.90
C LEU A 390 -0.90 -24.27 -0.71
N LYS A 391 -1.82 -24.58 0.20
CA LYS A 391 -2.27 -25.95 0.48
C LYS A 391 -3.04 -26.54 -0.71
N ALA A 392 -3.04 -27.87 -0.80
CA ALA A 392 -3.64 -28.60 -1.91
C ALA A 392 -5.15 -28.35 -2.08
N ASP A 393 -5.89 -28.18 -0.98
CA ASP A 393 -7.31 -27.83 -1.00
C ASP A 393 -7.58 -26.49 -1.69
N ARG A 394 -6.78 -25.46 -1.36
CA ARG A 394 -6.86 -24.15 -2.00
C ARG A 394 -6.47 -24.22 -3.48
N LEU A 395 -5.45 -25.00 -3.83
CA LEU A 395 -5.04 -25.17 -5.22
C LEU A 395 -6.12 -25.88 -6.04
N GLN A 396 -6.78 -26.89 -5.48
CA GLN A 396 -7.90 -27.56 -6.14
C GLN A 396 -9.05 -26.58 -6.37
N ASP A 397 -9.39 -25.78 -5.36
CA ASP A 397 -10.42 -24.75 -5.45
C ASP A 397 -10.14 -23.71 -6.57
N ILE A 398 -8.88 -23.26 -6.71
CA ILE A 398 -8.46 -22.37 -7.81
C ILE A 398 -8.64 -23.05 -9.17
N LYS A 399 -8.27 -24.32 -9.31
CA LYS A 399 -8.40 -25.06 -10.57
C LYS A 399 -9.86 -25.26 -10.96
N ASP A 400 -10.71 -25.58 -9.99
CA ASP A 400 -12.15 -25.78 -10.21
C ASP A 400 -12.79 -24.45 -10.65
N TRP A 401 -12.45 -23.34 -9.96
CA TRP A 401 -12.87 -22.00 -10.35
C TRP A 401 -12.41 -21.62 -11.77
N TRP A 402 -11.13 -21.83 -12.10
CA TRP A 402 -10.59 -21.51 -13.41
C TRP A 402 -11.24 -22.33 -14.53
N THR A 403 -11.53 -23.62 -14.25
CA THR A 403 -12.22 -24.50 -15.20
C THR A 403 -13.65 -24.00 -15.42
N ALA A 404 -14.39 -23.73 -14.35
CA ALA A 404 -15.74 -23.17 -14.44
C ALA A 404 -15.75 -21.85 -15.23
N TRP A 405 -14.83 -20.92 -14.95
CA TRP A 405 -14.77 -19.65 -15.66
C TRP A 405 -14.52 -19.84 -17.17
N ASN A 406 -13.66 -20.78 -17.58
CA ASN A 406 -13.44 -21.05 -19.00
C ASN A 406 -14.62 -21.74 -19.68
N ASP A 407 -15.38 -22.57 -18.96
CA ASP A 407 -16.50 -23.33 -19.52
C ASP A 407 -17.78 -22.49 -19.64
N THR A 408 -18.06 -21.65 -18.64
CA THR A 408 -19.34 -20.96 -18.51
C THR A 408 -19.27 -19.46 -18.74
N TYR A 409 -18.05 -18.88 -18.86
CA TYR A 409 -17.81 -17.43 -18.81
C TYR A 409 -18.32 -16.76 -17.51
N ASP A 410 -18.70 -17.57 -16.52
CA ASP A 410 -19.17 -17.12 -15.23
C ASP A 410 -17.97 -16.84 -14.31
N HIS A 411 -17.63 -15.56 -14.20
CA HIS A 411 -16.60 -15.06 -13.28
C HIS A 411 -17.20 -14.55 -11.97
N HIS A 412 -18.47 -14.86 -11.63
CA HIS A 412 -19.19 -14.30 -10.48
C HIS A 412 -18.65 -14.75 -9.11
N ASP A 413 -17.41 -14.33 -8.82
CA ASP A 413 -16.91 -13.99 -7.49
C ASP A 413 -17.16 -12.48 -7.22
N LEU A 414 -18.22 -11.90 -7.83
CA LEU A 414 -18.53 -10.46 -7.83
C LEU A 414 -19.34 -9.95 -6.62
N THR A 415 -19.50 -10.72 -5.54
CA THR A 415 -20.16 -10.17 -4.36
C THR A 415 -19.14 -9.64 -3.36
N PHE A 416 -19.02 -8.31 -3.30
CA PHE A 416 -18.38 -7.52 -2.24
C PHE A 416 -18.96 -7.77 -0.82
N ASP A 417 -19.81 -8.78 -0.66
CA ASP A 417 -20.89 -8.72 0.33
C ASP A 417 -21.32 -10.09 0.86
N ARG A 418 -20.44 -10.75 1.62
CA ARG A 418 -20.86 -11.82 2.54
C ARG A 418 -20.55 -11.46 3.98
N ARG A 419 -21.56 -10.80 4.59
CA ARG A 419 -21.95 -10.72 6.00
C ARG A 419 -20.82 -10.63 7.02
N ALA A 420 -20.73 -9.47 7.68
CA ALA A 420 -20.39 -9.43 9.09
C ALA A 420 -21.39 -10.33 9.85
N GLY A 421 -20.98 -11.57 10.14
CA GLY A 421 -21.78 -12.53 10.93
C GLY A 421 -22.24 -13.82 10.23
N SER A 422 -21.87 -14.14 8.98
CA SER A 422 -22.00 -15.53 8.50
C SER A 422 -20.65 -16.19 8.30
N THR A 423 -20.51 -17.38 8.85
CA THR A 423 -19.33 -18.27 8.82
C THR A 423 -18.90 -18.74 7.41
N LYS A 424 -19.41 -18.15 6.32
CA LYS A 424 -19.11 -18.54 4.93
C LYS A 424 -18.37 -17.41 4.21
N HIS A 425 -17.04 -17.45 4.33
CA HIS A 425 -16.06 -16.62 3.64
C HIS A 425 -16.36 -16.52 2.13
N GLY A 426 -16.40 -15.30 1.59
CA GLY A 426 -16.43 -15.07 0.15
C GLY A 426 -15.14 -15.56 -0.49
N ARG A 427 -15.23 -16.14 -1.69
CA ARG A 427 -14.05 -16.50 -2.48
C ARG A 427 -13.70 -15.26 -3.32
N PHE A 428 -12.42 -14.92 -3.46
CA PHE A 428 -11.95 -13.67 -4.09
C PHE A 428 -10.98 -13.95 -5.23
N HIS A 429 -11.16 -15.07 -5.96
CA HIS A 429 -10.17 -15.58 -6.92
C HIS A 429 -9.84 -14.57 -8.02
N HIS A 430 -10.87 -14.00 -8.65
CA HIS A 430 -10.70 -13.04 -9.74
C HIS A 430 -9.93 -11.80 -9.27
N ARG A 431 -10.29 -11.23 -8.12
CA ARG A 431 -9.64 -10.04 -7.57
C ARG A 431 -8.18 -10.33 -7.21
N GLU A 432 -7.91 -11.44 -6.53
CA GLU A 432 -6.56 -11.90 -6.19
C GLU A 432 -5.67 -12.00 -7.43
N LEU A 433 -6.14 -12.71 -8.45
CA LEU A 433 -5.40 -12.94 -9.68
C LEU A 433 -5.15 -11.62 -10.44
N ARG A 434 -6.16 -10.76 -10.52
CA ARG A 434 -6.05 -9.45 -11.19
C ARG A 434 -5.01 -8.56 -10.52
N MET A 435 -5.02 -8.43 -9.19
CA MET A 435 -4.05 -7.60 -8.46
C MET A 435 -2.59 -8.04 -8.67
N ASN A 436 -2.36 -9.35 -8.85
CA ASN A 436 -1.03 -9.85 -9.19
C ASN A 436 -0.70 -9.51 -10.66
N ALA A 437 -1.62 -9.77 -11.58
CA ALA A 437 -1.44 -9.52 -13.01
C ALA A 437 -1.24 -8.04 -13.37
N GLU A 438 -1.87 -7.11 -12.63
CA GLU A 438 -1.74 -5.66 -12.82
C GLU A 438 -0.32 -5.15 -12.49
N GLN A 439 0.40 -5.82 -11.59
CA GLN A 439 1.67 -5.32 -11.03
C GLN A 439 2.88 -6.19 -11.35
N THR A 440 2.65 -7.39 -11.91
CA THR A 440 3.70 -8.36 -12.17
C THR A 440 3.49 -9.10 -13.48
N LYS A 441 4.61 -9.53 -14.05
CA LYS A 441 4.71 -10.30 -15.28
C LYS A 441 5.08 -11.74 -14.95
N PHE A 442 4.40 -12.68 -15.59
CA PHE A 442 4.71 -14.11 -15.48
C PHE A 442 6.00 -14.45 -16.22
N PHE A 443 6.78 -15.37 -15.67
CA PHE A 443 7.99 -15.88 -16.29
C PHE A 443 8.28 -17.32 -15.90
N VAL A 444 9.18 -17.95 -16.66
CA VAL A 444 9.72 -19.28 -16.38
C VAL A 444 11.23 -19.17 -16.23
N THR A 445 11.77 -19.80 -15.18
CA THR A 445 13.21 -19.88 -14.90
C THR A 445 13.90 -20.94 -15.76
N MET A 446 15.23 -20.90 -15.84
CA MET A 446 16.04 -21.91 -16.54
C MET A 446 15.87 -23.34 -16.02
N GLN A 447 15.37 -23.54 -14.79
CA GLN A 447 15.03 -24.87 -14.26
C GLN A 447 13.55 -25.25 -14.47
N GLY A 448 12.82 -24.53 -15.32
CA GLY A 448 11.41 -24.80 -15.60
C GLY A 448 10.47 -24.47 -14.43
N LEU A 449 10.88 -23.65 -13.46
CA LEU A 449 10.00 -23.20 -12.38
C LEU A 449 9.27 -21.91 -12.78
N PRO A 450 7.96 -21.80 -12.51
CA PRO A 450 7.19 -20.59 -12.81
C PRO A 450 7.40 -19.52 -11.73
N GLY A 451 7.25 -18.26 -12.13
CA GLY A 451 7.37 -17.12 -11.25
C GLY A 451 6.59 -15.89 -11.71
N MET A 452 6.53 -14.89 -10.83
CA MET A 452 5.93 -13.57 -11.06
C MET A 452 6.90 -12.48 -10.60
N GLY A 453 7.12 -11.43 -11.39
CA GLY A 453 8.05 -10.36 -11.00
C GLY A 453 7.84 -9.07 -11.78
N SER A 454 8.84 -8.20 -11.84
CA SER A 454 8.76 -6.90 -12.53
C SER A 454 8.29 -7.00 -13.97
N HIS A 455 7.48 -6.04 -14.42
CA HIS A 455 7.20 -5.85 -15.85
C HIS A 455 8.45 -5.55 -16.68
N ASP A 456 9.46 -4.95 -16.04
CA ASP A 456 10.72 -4.56 -16.69
C ASP A 456 11.69 -5.76 -16.85
N MET A 457 11.31 -6.96 -16.38
CA MET A 457 12.13 -8.16 -16.51
C MET A 457 12.19 -8.66 -17.96
N GLN A 458 13.31 -9.32 -18.28
CA GLN A 458 13.56 -9.94 -19.57
C GLN A 458 14.32 -11.28 -19.42
N SER A 459 14.39 -12.03 -20.53
CA SER A 459 15.21 -13.24 -20.61
C SER A 459 16.69 -12.89 -20.36
N GLY A 460 17.37 -13.72 -19.59
CA GLY A 460 18.76 -13.51 -19.18
C GLY A 460 18.94 -12.71 -17.89
N ASP A 461 17.88 -12.11 -17.34
CA ASP A 461 17.96 -11.52 -15.99
C ASP A 461 18.23 -12.61 -14.94
N GLU A 462 19.00 -12.28 -13.91
CA GLU A 462 19.43 -13.21 -12.87
C GLU A 462 18.59 -13.05 -11.60
N ILE A 463 18.39 -14.14 -10.88
CA ILE A 463 17.51 -14.24 -9.71
C ILE A 463 18.35 -14.61 -8.50
N TYR A 464 18.25 -13.79 -7.46
CA TYR A 464 19.05 -13.92 -6.25
C TYR A 464 18.20 -13.95 -4.99
N THR A 465 18.69 -14.67 -3.99
CA THR A 465 18.32 -14.45 -2.59
C THR A 465 19.35 -13.48 -1.99
N LEU A 466 18.90 -12.32 -1.47
CA LEU A 466 19.76 -11.36 -0.78
C LEU A 466 19.63 -11.50 0.74
N ALA A 467 20.72 -11.34 1.48
CA ALA A 467 20.68 -11.34 2.94
C ALA A 467 19.86 -10.13 3.44
N GLY A 468 18.86 -10.38 4.29
CA GLY A 468 17.92 -9.35 4.74
C GLY A 468 16.77 -9.04 3.78
N CYS A 469 16.61 -9.74 2.66
CA CYS A 469 15.45 -9.58 1.76
C CYS A 469 14.49 -10.77 1.88
N LYS A 470 13.25 -10.51 2.31
CA LYS A 470 12.23 -11.56 2.51
C LYS A 470 11.80 -12.23 1.21
N SER A 471 11.97 -11.54 0.08
CA SER A 471 11.67 -12.03 -1.27
C SER A 471 12.93 -12.33 -2.09
N LEU A 472 12.76 -12.89 -3.28
CA LEU A 472 13.81 -12.97 -4.28
C LEU A 472 13.94 -11.64 -5.03
N VAL A 473 15.13 -11.37 -5.54
CA VAL A 473 15.47 -10.15 -6.28
C VAL A 473 15.93 -10.51 -7.68
N ILE A 474 15.38 -9.83 -8.68
CA ILE A 474 15.85 -9.90 -10.06
C ILE A 474 16.93 -8.81 -10.23
N LEU A 475 18.13 -9.24 -10.59
CA LEU A 475 19.26 -8.38 -10.95
C LEU A 475 19.59 -8.55 -12.42
N ARG A 476 19.93 -7.45 -13.08
CA ARG A 476 20.38 -7.45 -14.48
C ARG A 476 21.86 -7.14 -14.55
N PRO A 477 22.68 -8.08 -15.06
CA PRO A 477 24.05 -7.80 -15.44
C PRO A 477 24.11 -6.74 -16.54
N SER A 478 24.99 -5.76 -16.34
CA SER A 478 25.28 -4.65 -17.23
C SER A 478 26.79 -4.50 -17.34
N LEU A 479 27.27 -4.20 -18.53
CA LEU A 479 28.65 -3.75 -18.76
C LEU A 479 28.60 -2.25 -19.00
N GLU A 480 28.89 -1.48 -17.96
CA GLU A 480 29.02 -0.03 -18.09
C GLU A 480 30.48 0.37 -17.82
N LYS A 481 31.14 0.97 -18.82
CA LYS A 481 32.56 1.37 -18.76
C LYS A 481 33.52 0.24 -18.39
N ASP A 482 33.34 -0.95 -18.98
CA ASP A 482 34.15 -2.16 -18.75
C ASP A 482 34.15 -2.70 -17.31
N LEU A 483 33.20 -2.24 -16.48
CA LEU A 483 32.96 -2.78 -15.14
C LEU A 483 31.66 -3.59 -15.17
N GLU A 484 31.71 -4.81 -14.62
CA GLU A 484 30.50 -5.60 -14.36
C GLU A 484 29.67 -4.89 -13.29
N GLN A 485 28.48 -4.46 -13.66
CA GLN A 485 27.52 -3.82 -12.77
C GLN A 485 26.23 -4.63 -12.73
N LEU A 486 25.62 -4.70 -11.55
CA LEU A 486 24.31 -5.33 -11.37
C LEU A 486 23.30 -4.25 -11.04
N THR A 487 22.20 -4.24 -11.80
CA THR A 487 21.11 -3.29 -11.59
C THR A 487 19.88 -4.03 -11.07
N VAL A 488 19.16 -3.43 -10.13
CA VAL A 488 17.91 -3.96 -9.59
C VAL A 488 16.80 -3.81 -10.61
N VAL A 489 16.23 -4.94 -11.03
CA VAL A 489 14.99 -4.99 -11.83
C VAL A 489 13.77 -5.09 -10.89
N GLY A 490 13.96 -5.70 -9.72
CA GLY A 490 13.07 -5.64 -8.56
C GLY A 490 12.71 -7.03 -8.02
N LEU A 491 11.78 -7.08 -7.06
CA LEU A 491 11.41 -8.32 -6.38
C LEU A 491 10.59 -9.31 -7.23
N CYS A 492 10.76 -10.61 -6.98
CA CYS A 492 9.98 -11.65 -7.66
C CYS A 492 9.58 -12.80 -6.73
N PHE A 493 8.55 -13.51 -7.16
CA PHE A 493 8.12 -14.79 -6.64
C PHE A 493 8.62 -15.89 -7.58
N VAL A 494 9.17 -16.97 -7.05
CA VAL A 494 9.46 -18.21 -7.78
C VAL A 494 9.01 -19.39 -6.94
N ASP A 495 8.26 -20.31 -7.55
CA ASP A 495 7.78 -21.52 -6.86
C ASP A 495 8.94 -22.26 -6.18
N ARG A 496 8.70 -22.77 -4.96
CA ARG A 496 9.65 -23.53 -4.12
C ARG A 496 10.83 -22.75 -3.53
N TRP A 497 11.06 -21.50 -3.92
CA TRP A 497 12.23 -20.73 -3.45
C TRP A 497 11.91 -19.67 -2.38
N MET A 498 10.64 -19.32 -2.20
CA MET A 498 10.21 -18.23 -1.30
C MET A 498 10.36 -18.51 0.19
N TYR A 499 10.71 -19.74 0.59
CA TYR A 499 10.70 -20.20 1.98
C TYR A 499 12.06 -20.76 2.41
N GLY A 500 13.15 -20.03 2.14
CA GLY A 500 14.48 -20.32 2.67
C GLY A 500 15.22 -21.49 2.01
N ARG A 501 14.73 -22.00 0.87
CA ARG A 501 15.34 -23.15 0.18
C ARG A 501 16.80 -22.89 -0.23
N ALA A 502 17.13 -21.66 -0.60
CA ALA A 502 18.48 -21.26 -0.99
C ALA A 502 19.53 -21.47 0.12
N LEU A 503 19.10 -21.60 1.38
CA LEU A 503 19.99 -21.81 2.53
C LEU A 503 20.26 -23.28 2.84
N GLN A 504 19.52 -24.20 2.22
CA GLN A 504 19.66 -25.62 2.48
C GLN A 504 20.92 -26.17 1.81
N GLY A 505 21.67 -27.03 2.52
CA GLY A 505 22.80 -27.76 1.93
C GLY A 505 24.14 -27.02 1.84
N GLY A 506 24.39 -26.01 2.69
CA GLY A 506 25.69 -25.34 2.77
C GLY A 506 25.86 -24.19 1.77
N ALA A 507 24.86 -23.31 1.72
CA ALA A 507 24.83 -22.18 0.79
C ALA A 507 26.05 -21.27 0.90
N VAL A 508 26.63 -20.92 -0.25
CA VAL A 508 27.79 -20.01 -0.35
C VAL A 508 27.29 -18.61 -0.68
N TRP A 509 27.33 -17.72 0.31
CA TRP A 509 27.07 -16.30 0.12
C TRP A 509 28.23 -15.64 -0.63
N LYS A 510 27.91 -14.86 -1.66
CA LYS A 510 28.87 -14.00 -2.36
C LYS A 510 28.56 -12.54 -2.08
N THR A 511 29.60 -11.74 -1.89
CA THR A 511 29.46 -10.29 -1.84
C THR A 511 29.36 -9.75 -3.26
N MET A 512 28.35 -8.91 -3.51
CA MET A 512 28.07 -8.31 -4.81
C MET A 512 27.87 -6.80 -4.65
N ALA A 513 28.27 -6.05 -5.67
CA ALA A 513 28.03 -4.63 -5.80
C ALA A 513 26.83 -4.39 -6.73
N ILE A 514 25.86 -3.62 -6.26
CA ILE A 514 24.68 -3.24 -7.03
C ILE A 514 24.76 -1.73 -7.30
N TYR A 515 24.55 -1.35 -8.56
CA TYR A 515 24.39 0.04 -8.99
C TYR A 515 22.95 0.30 -9.33
#